data_AF-A0A955CF22-F1
#
_entry.id   AF-A0A955CF22-F1
#
_cell.length_a   1.000
_cell.length_b   1.000
_cell.length_c   1.000
_cell.angle_alpha   90.00
_cell.angle_beta   90.00
_cell.angle_gamma   90.00
#
_symmetry.space_group_name_H-M   'P 1'
#
loop_
_entity.id
_entity.type
_entity.pdbx_description
1 polymer ?
#
loop_
_entity_poly.entity_id
_entity_poly.type
_entity_poly.pdbx_seq_one_letter_code
_entity_poly.pdbx_strand_id
1 'polypeptide(L)'
;MASLSTNITAFQLRSGKAWFAVVLVSAMGLAGYQQLFSTFAPYDDEGYVMLSLASYRDGKPLYDETSTQYGPALFALQSAFHTVTGLPISHDVTRLRTLSAWLLIAALAGALVYRLTGHFWLASASSGVAFLHLDRFCL
;
A
#
# COMPACT_ATOMS: atom_id res chain seq x y z
N MET A 1 -13.21 31.04 33.01
CA MET A 1 -14.18 30.58 31.98
C MET A 1 -13.56 30.49 30.59
N ALA A 2 -12.91 31.53 30.04
CA ALA A 2 -12.37 31.51 28.67
C ALA A 2 -11.42 30.33 28.33
N SER A 3 -10.54 29.90 29.26
CA SER A 3 -9.62 28.79 28.99
C SER A 3 -10.29 27.42 28.87
N LEU A 4 -11.48 27.22 29.45
CA LEU A 4 -12.22 25.96 29.38
C LEU A 4 -12.83 25.75 27.99
N SER A 5 -13.41 26.79 27.39
CA SER A 5 -13.98 26.69 26.04
C SER A 5 -12.90 26.43 24.98
N THR A 6 -11.74 27.12 25.05
CA THR A 6 -10.65 26.92 24.08
C THR A 6 -10.14 25.48 24.07
N ASN A 7 -10.00 24.85 25.25
CA ASN A 7 -9.56 23.46 25.37
C ASN A 7 -10.58 22.46 24.78
N ILE A 8 -11.88 22.71 24.99
CA ILE A 8 -12.96 21.88 24.41
C ILE A 8 -12.94 21.96 22.88
N THR A 9 -12.83 23.16 22.30
CA THR A 9 -12.78 23.35 20.84
C THR A 9 -11.53 22.71 20.23
N ALA A 10 -10.37 22.83 20.88
CA ALA A 10 -9.13 22.21 20.42
C ALA A 10 -9.19 20.67 20.47
N PHE A 11 -9.82 20.10 21.49
CA PHE A 11 -10.08 18.66 21.60
C PHE A 11 -11.04 18.16 20.52
N GLN A 12 -12.16 18.86 20.30
CA GLN A 12 -13.13 18.53 19.25
C GLN A 12 -12.50 18.59 17.85
N LEU A 13 -11.69 19.61 17.55
CA LEU A 13 -10.99 19.74 16.27
C LEU A 13 -9.95 18.63 16.05
N ARG A 14 -9.21 18.23 17.10
CA ARG A 14 -8.30 17.07 17.04
C ARG A 14 -9.06 15.77 16.78
N SER A 15 -10.17 15.57 17.48
CA SER A 15 -11.04 14.38 17.33
C SER A 15 -11.62 14.29 15.92
N GLY A 16 -12.13 15.40 15.37
CA GLY A 16 -12.65 15.45 14.00
C GLY A 16 -11.60 15.14 12.93
N LYS A 17 -10.37 15.64 13.09
CA LYS A 17 -9.25 15.32 12.19
C LYS A 17 -8.84 13.84 12.27
N ALA A 18 -8.82 13.26 13.47
CA ALA A 18 -8.54 11.83 13.65
C ALA A 18 -9.61 10.96 12.96
N TRP A 19 -10.89 11.26 13.17
CA TRP A 19 -11.99 10.56 12.48
C TRP A 19 -11.92 10.71 10.96
N PHE A 20 -11.63 11.91 10.44
CA PHE A 20 -11.45 12.12 9.00
C PHE A 20 -10.32 11.25 8.44
N ALA A 21 -9.17 11.16 9.12
CA ALA A 21 -8.06 10.32 8.69
C ALA A 21 -8.44 8.82 8.67
N VAL A 22 -9.16 8.34 9.69
CA VAL A 22 -9.66 6.94 9.73
C VAL A 22 -10.62 6.66 8.58
N VAL A 23 -11.58 7.55 8.32
CA VAL A 23 -12.53 7.41 7.20
C VAL A 23 -11.80 7.43 5.85
N LEU A 24 -10.84 8.33 5.66
CA LEU A 24 -10.05 8.43 4.44
C LEU A 24 -9.25 7.15 4.16
N VAL A 25 -8.50 6.65 5.15
CA VAL A 25 -7.73 5.39 5.01
C VAL A 25 -8.65 4.20 4.78
N SER A 26 -9.82 4.16 5.42
CA SER A 26 -10.80 3.07 5.22
C SER A 26 -11.40 3.10 3.82
N ALA A 27 -11.71 4.28 3.28
CA ALA A 27 -12.22 4.45 1.93
C ALA A 27 -11.16 4.07 0.88
N MET A 28 -9.90 4.47 1.06
CA MET A 28 -8.77 4.05 0.22
C MET A 28 -8.60 2.52 0.28
N GLY A 29 -8.62 1.93 1.47
CA GLY A 29 -8.49 0.47 1.64
C GLY A 29 -9.59 -0.31 0.94
N LEU A 30 -10.85 0.14 1.06
CA LEU A 30 -11.98 -0.48 0.37
C LEU A 30 -11.89 -0.31 -1.15
N ALA A 31 -11.54 0.87 -1.65
CA ALA A 31 -11.39 1.13 -3.09
C ALA A 31 -10.28 0.26 -3.71
N GLY A 32 -9.09 0.24 -3.10
CA GLY A 32 -7.96 -0.56 -3.58
C GLY A 32 -8.21 -2.07 -3.47
N TYR A 33 -8.95 -2.51 -2.44
CA TYR A 33 -9.41 -3.90 -2.36
C TYR A 33 -10.36 -4.24 -3.51
N GLN A 34 -11.36 -3.40 -3.78
CA GLN A 34 -12.28 -3.62 -4.90
C GLN A 34 -11.53 -3.68 -6.24
N GLN A 35 -10.59 -2.75 -6.48
CA GLN A 35 -9.75 -2.75 -7.68
C GLN A 35 -8.94 -4.06 -7.81
N LEU A 36 -8.11 -4.39 -6.81
CA LEU A 36 -7.20 -5.54 -6.87
C LEU A 36 -7.91 -6.90 -6.94
N PHE A 37 -9.14 -7.01 -6.44
CA PHE A 37 -9.88 -8.28 -6.43
C PHE A 37 -10.93 -8.40 -7.54
N SER A 38 -11.30 -7.30 -8.21
CA SER A 38 -12.38 -7.29 -9.22
C SER A 38 -11.91 -6.88 -10.62
N THR A 39 -10.71 -6.31 -10.75
CA THR A 39 -10.14 -5.89 -12.03
C THR A 39 -9.00 -6.81 -12.44
N PHE A 40 -9.01 -7.22 -13.71
CA PHE A 40 -7.95 -8.01 -14.34
C PHE A 40 -7.47 -7.26 -15.57
N ALA A 41 -6.30 -6.65 -15.49
CA ALA A 41 -5.75 -5.86 -16.58
C ALA A 41 -5.11 -6.78 -17.65
N PRO A 42 -5.26 -6.51 -18.97
CA PRO A 42 -4.68 -7.35 -20.02
C PRO A 42 -3.14 -7.41 -20.04
N TYR A 43 -2.47 -6.45 -19.40
CA TYR A 43 -1.02 -6.35 -19.22
C TYR A 43 -0.59 -6.65 -17.77
N ASP A 44 -1.47 -7.22 -16.95
CA ASP A 44 -1.13 -7.65 -15.59
C ASP A 44 -0.10 -8.78 -15.61
N ASP A 45 0.96 -8.63 -14.83
CA ASP A 45 2.04 -9.61 -14.69
C ASP A 45 2.02 -10.35 -13.34
N GLU A 46 0.98 -10.18 -12.51
CA GLU A 46 0.83 -10.81 -11.19
C GLU A 46 1.13 -12.32 -11.23
N GLY A 47 0.47 -13.06 -12.14
CA GLY A 47 0.64 -14.49 -12.29
C GLY A 47 2.04 -14.89 -12.78
N TYR A 48 2.65 -14.08 -13.65
CA TYR A 48 4.02 -14.29 -14.12
C TYR A 48 5.03 -14.12 -12.97
N VAL A 49 4.93 -13.03 -12.21
CA VAL A 49 5.78 -12.78 -11.04
C VAL A 49 5.62 -13.87 -9.98
N MET A 50 4.39 -14.35 -9.75
CA MET A 50 4.12 -15.46 -8.83
C MET A 50 4.77 -16.78 -9.28
N LEU A 51 4.67 -17.15 -10.56
CA LEU A 51 5.31 -18.35 -11.11
C LEU A 51 6.85 -18.27 -11.10
N SER A 52 7.41 -17.10 -11.43
CA SER A 52 8.85 -16.84 -11.33
C SER A 52 9.32 -16.94 -9.87
N LEU A 53 8.55 -16.42 -8.90
CA LEU A 53 8.89 -16.49 -7.49
C LEU A 53 8.82 -17.92 -6.93
N ALA A 54 7.83 -18.70 -7.36
CA ALA A 54 7.75 -20.13 -7.02
C ALA A 54 8.96 -20.88 -7.57
N SER A 55 9.29 -20.70 -8.86
CA SER A 55 10.46 -21.30 -9.51
C SER A 55 11.78 -20.96 -8.80
N TYR A 56 11.96 -19.70 -8.39
CA TYR A 56 13.12 -19.27 -7.59
C TYR A 56 13.16 -19.95 -6.20
N ARG A 57 12.02 -20.13 -5.54
CA ARG A 57 11.93 -20.82 -4.24
C ARG A 57 12.18 -22.32 -4.34
N ASP A 58 11.90 -22.93 -5.49
CA ASP A 58 12.29 -24.31 -5.82
C ASP A 58 13.80 -24.46 -6.07
N GLY A 59 14.57 -23.37 -5.98
CA GLY A 59 16.03 -23.36 -6.12
C GLY A 59 16.53 -23.19 -7.56
N LYS A 60 15.64 -22.92 -8.53
CA LYS A 60 16.02 -22.76 -9.94
C LYS A 60 16.79 -21.45 -10.17
N PRO A 61 17.85 -21.44 -10.98
CA PRO A 61 18.60 -20.23 -11.30
C PRO A 61 17.72 -19.19 -12.01
N LEU A 62 17.89 -17.92 -11.65
CA LEU A 62 17.29 -16.78 -12.35
C LEU A 62 17.94 -16.61 -13.73
N TYR A 63 17.15 -16.11 -14.70
CA TYR A 63 17.56 -15.82 -16.09
C TYR A 63 17.87 -17.04 -16.98
N ASP A 64 17.98 -18.24 -16.39
CA ASP A 64 18.16 -19.50 -17.11
C ASP A 64 16.89 -20.35 -16.98
N GLU A 65 16.71 -21.06 -15.87
CA GLU A 65 15.51 -21.88 -15.60
C GLU A 65 14.30 -21.09 -15.07
N THR A 66 14.52 -19.92 -14.46
CA THR A 66 13.46 -18.99 -14.04
C THR A 66 13.44 -17.78 -14.96
N SER A 67 12.51 -17.77 -15.92
CA SER A 67 12.30 -16.65 -16.83
C SER A 67 11.89 -15.39 -16.04
N THR A 68 12.77 -14.39 -16.00
CA THR A 68 12.46 -13.11 -15.36
C THR A 68 13.15 -11.93 -16.03
N GLN A 69 12.44 -10.79 -16.11
CA GLN A 69 12.99 -9.48 -16.46
C GLN A 69 13.48 -8.69 -15.23
N TYR A 70 13.23 -9.18 -14.01
CA TYR A 70 13.50 -8.46 -12.76
C TYR A 70 14.85 -8.83 -12.14
N GLY A 71 15.41 -7.91 -11.34
CA GLY A 71 16.65 -8.13 -10.59
C GLY A 71 16.49 -9.14 -9.43
N PRO A 72 17.59 -9.78 -8.97
CA PRO A 72 17.54 -10.82 -7.93
C PRO A 72 17.04 -10.30 -6.57
N ALA A 73 17.22 -9.00 -6.29
CA ALA A 73 16.78 -8.37 -5.05
C ALA A 73 15.26 -8.47 -4.82
N LEU A 74 14.46 -8.43 -5.90
CA LEU A 74 13.02 -8.63 -5.84
C LEU A 74 12.73 -10.04 -5.29
N PHE A 75 13.29 -11.08 -5.92
CA PHE A 75 13.10 -12.47 -5.52
C PHE A 75 13.58 -12.76 -4.09
N ALA A 76 14.72 -12.21 -3.69
CA ALA A 76 15.23 -12.34 -2.33
C ALA A 76 14.28 -11.72 -1.29
N LEU A 77 13.80 -10.48 -1.51
CA LEU A 77 12.86 -9.79 -0.61
C LEU A 77 11.49 -10.47 -0.56
N GLN A 78 10.95 -10.89 -1.71
CA GLN A 78 9.67 -11.62 -1.76
C GLN A 78 9.79 -12.98 -1.06
N SER A 79 10.85 -13.74 -1.32
CA SER A 79 11.08 -15.02 -0.67
C SER A 79 11.29 -14.88 0.85
N ALA A 80 12.01 -13.85 1.30
CA ALA A 80 12.15 -13.53 2.72
C ALA A 80 10.79 -13.26 3.37
N PHE A 81 9.90 -12.48 2.73
CA PHE A 81 8.55 -12.23 3.23
C PHE A 81 7.74 -13.53 3.42
N HIS A 82 7.68 -14.40 2.41
CA HIS A 82 6.94 -15.67 2.51
C HIS A 82 7.57 -16.64 3.54
N THR A 83 8.89 -16.59 3.72
CA THR A 83 9.59 -17.42 4.72
C THR A 83 9.37 -16.93 6.15
N VAL A 84 9.36 -15.61 6.38
CA VAL A 84 9.13 -15.01 7.71
C VAL A 84 7.66 -15.09 8.13
N THR A 85 6.73 -14.91 7.20
CA THR A 85 5.28 -14.93 7.49
C THR A 85 4.66 -16.33 7.45
N GLY A 86 5.30 -17.29 6.77
CA GLY A 86 4.73 -18.61 6.49
C GLY A 86 3.54 -18.59 5.52
N LEU A 87 3.19 -17.45 4.93
CA LEU A 87 2.07 -17.31 4.01
C LEU A 87 2.40 -17.93 2.63
N PRO A 88 1.45 -18.62 1.99
CA PRO A 88 1.65 -19.18 0.66
C PRO A 88 1.81 -18.09 -0.40
N ILE A 89 2.36 -18.45 -1.56
CA ILE A 89 2.26 -17.63 -2.77
C ILE A 89 0.85 -17.87 -3.35
N SER A 90 -0.06 -16.93 -3.11
CA SER A 90 -1.41 -16.94 -3.66
C SER A 90 -1.84 -15.54 -4.04
N HIS A 91 -2.83 -15.44 -4.94
CA HIS A 91 -3.38 -14.15 -5.38
C HIS A 91 -3.82 -13.28 -4.20
N ASP A 92 -4.54 -13.86 -3.22
CA ASP A 92 -5.00 -13.13 -2.03
C ASP A 92 -3.84 -12.50 -1.25
N VAL A 93 -2.75 -13.26 -1.03
CA VAL A 93 -1.57 -12.78 -0.29
C VAL A 93 -0.82 -11.71 -1.09
N THR A 94 -0.65 -11.92 -2.40
CA THR A 94 -0.01 -10.95 -3.31
C THR A 94 -0.80 -9.63 -3.33
N ARG A 95 -2.12 -9.69 -3.54
CA ARG A 95 -3.02 -8.53 -3.63
C ARG A 95 -3.12 -7.78 -2.31
N LEU A 96 -3.29 -8.48 -1.18
CA LEU A 96 -3.29 -7.83 0.15
C LEU A 96 -1.95 -7.17 0.48
N ARG A 97 -0.83 -7.74 0.03
CA ARG A 97 0.49 -7.14 0.16
C ARG A 97 0.65 -5.89 -0.71
N THR A 98 0.16 -5.90 -1.96
CA THR A 98 0.12 -4.72 -2.84
C THR A 98 -0.73 -3.60 -2.22
N LEU A 99 -1.94 -3.92 -1.74
CA LEU A 99 -2.81 -2.97 -1.04
C LEU A 99 -2.13 -2.36 0.20
N SER A 100 -1.46 -3.20 1.00
CA SER A 100 -0.71 -2.76 2.18
C SER A 100 0.43 -1.81 1.81
N ALA A 101 1.15 -2.08 0.71
CA ALA A 101 2.19 -1.20 0.20
C ALA A 101 1.62 0.14 -0.30
N TRP A 102 0.49 0.13 -1.02
CA TRP A 102 -0.17 1.36 -1.47
C TRP A 102 -0.60 2.26 -0.31
N LEU A 103 -1.28 1.68 0.69
CA LEU A 103 -1.71 2.41 1.88
C LEU A 103 -0.50 2.95 2.68
N LEU A 104 0.57 2.17 2.81
CA LEU A 104 1.80 2.61 3.47
C LEU A 104 2.48 3.77 2.73
N ILE A 105 2.66 3.68 1.41
CA ILE A 105 3.28 4.73 0.61
C ILE A 105 2.44 6.02 0.64
N ALA A 106 1.11 5.90 0.53
CA ALA A 106 0.19 7.02 0.66
C ALA A 106 0.29 7.69 2.05
N ALA A 107 0.29 6.90 3.12
CA ALA A 107 0.45 7.40 4.49
C ALA A 107 1.83 8.07 4.70
N LEU A 108 2.91 7.52 4.14
CA LEU A 108 4.25 8.12 4.20
C LEU A 108 4.32 9.43 3.41
N ALA A 109 3.70 9.53 2.24
CA ALA A 109 3.60 10.77 1.46
C ALA A 109 2.83 11.85 2.24
N GLY A 110 1.69 11.50 2.84
CA GLY A 110 0.93 12.38 3.71
C GLY A 110 1.72 12.82 4.95
N ALA A 111 2.42 11.89 5.61
CA ALA A 111 3.25 12.17 6.79
C ALA A 111 4.44 13.09 6.46
N LEU A 112 5.07 12.93 5.29
CA LEU A 112 6.12 13.82 4.80
C LEU A 112 5.59 15.23 4.58
N VAL A 113 4.45 15.38 3.90
CA VAL A 113 3.81 16.69 3.67
C VAL A 113 3.35 17.31 4.99
N TYR A 114 2.85 16.52 5.95
CA TYR A 114 2.55 17.02 7.29
C TYR A 114 3.79 17.52 8.02
N ARG A 115 4.91 16.78 7.96
CA ARG A 115 6.19 17.17 8.58
C ARG A 115 6.77 18.45 7.97
N LEU A 116 6.58 18.68 6.68
CA LEU A 116 7.07 19.87 5.97
C LEU A 116 6.18 21.10 6.13
N THR A 117 4.85 20.92 6.25
CA THR A 117 3.89 22.04 6.22
C THR A 117 3.18 22.30 7.54
N GLY A 118 3.07 21.32 8.43
CA GLY A 118 2.16 21.34 9.60
C GLY A 118 0.66 21.30 9.25
N HIS A 119 0.28 21.25 7.97
CA HIS A 119 -1.09 21.40 7.50
C HIS A 119 -1.77 20.04 7.25
N PHE A 120 -2.69 19.67 8.15
CA PHE A 120 -3.43 18.41 8.09
C PHE A 120 -4.18 18.18 6.76
N TRP A 121 -4.80 19.21 6.20
CA TRP A 121 -5.56 19.09 4.95
C TRP A 121 -4.66 18.86 3.74
N LEU A 122 -3.50 19.53 3.67
CA LEU A 122 -2.50 19.29 2.63
C LEU A 122 -1.95 17.86 2.73
N ALA A 123 -1.60 17.42 3.93
CA ALA A 123 -1.15 16.05 4.20
C ALA A 123 -2.17 14.99 3.76
N SER A 124 -3.46 15.21 4.09
CA SER A 124 -4.56 14.31 3.71
C SER A 124 -4.77 14.27 2.19
N ALA A 125 -4.73 15.44 1.53
CA ALA A 125 -4.83 15.54 0.08
C ALA A 125 -3.66 14.82 -0.62
N SER A 126 -2.42 15.02 -0.15
CA SER A 126 -1.24 14.34 -0.70
C SER A 126 -1.29 12.83 -0.50
N SER A 127 -1.81 12.32 0.63
CA SER A 127 -2.05 10.89 0.84
C SER A 127 -3.08 10.35 -0.17
N GLY A 128 -4.20 11.05 -0.36
CA GLY A 128 -5.23 10.65 -1.34
C GLY A 128 -4.70 10.65 -2.78
N VAL A 129 -3.96 11.69 -3.18
CA VAL A 129 -3.35 11.79 -4.53
C VAL A 129 -2.30 10.69 -4.74
N ALA A 130 -1.44 10.41 -3.75
CA ALA A 130 -0.46 9.33 -3.85
C ALA A 130 -1.12 7.96 -4.03
N PHE A 131 -2.21 7.69 -3.30
CA PHE A 131 -2.98 6.45 -3.47
C PHE A 131 -3.64 6.35 -4.85
N LEU A 132 -4.34 7.40 -5.30
CA LEU A 132 -4.97 7.43 -6.63
C LEU A 132 -3.96 7.30 -7.79
N HIS A 133 -2.70 7.69 -7.56
CA HIS A 133 -1.63 7.51 -8.53
C HIS A 133 -1.15 6.05 -8.61
N LEU A 134 -1.03 5.36 -7.47
CA LEU A 134 -0.63 3.95 -7.39
C LEU A 134 -1.73 3.00 -7.89
N ASP A 135 -2.99 3.31 -7.61
CA ASP A 135 -4.17 2.55 -8.06
C ASP A 135 -4.28 2.47 -9.59
N ARG A 136 -3.88 3.54 -10.29
CA ARG A 136 -3.97 3.67 -11.76
C ARG A 136 -2.86 2.97 -12.56
N PHE A 137 -2.02 2.12 -11.97
CA PHE A 137 -0.70 1.82 -12.54
C PHE A 137 -0.37 0.42 -13.10
N CYS A 138 -1.10 -0.70 -12.98
CA CYS A 138 -2.38 -1.07 -12.35
C CYS A 138 -3.69 -0.60 -13.00
N LEU A 139 -3.61 0.24 -14.04
CA LEU A 139 -4.55 0.40 -15.16
C LEU A 139 -3.76 0.83 -16.41
#